data_AF-A0A0V0GPM2-F1
#
_entry.id   AF-A0A0V0GPM2-F1
#
_cell.length_a   1.000
_cell.length_b   1.000
_cell.length_c   1.000
_cell.angle_alpha   90.00
_cell.angle_beta   90.00
_cell.angle_gamma   90.00
#
_symmetry.space_group_name_H-M   'P 1'
#
loop_
_entity.id
_entity.type
_entity.pdbx_description
1 polymer ?
#
loop_
_entity_poly.entity_id
_entity_poly.type
_entity_poly.pdbx_seq_one_letter_code
_entity_poly.pdbx_strand_id
1 'polypeptide(L)' 'MMKSGESIADFLSRAVAIVSKMRSYGEKVTDQTIVEKILRSLAPKFDHVVAAIEESKDLSVIFL' A
#
# COMPACT_ATOMS: atom_id res chain seq x y z
N MET A 1 0.88 2.57 -8.79
CA MET A 1 0.25 1.38 -9.37
C MET A 1 1.23 0.22 -9.44
N MET A 2 0.75 -0.95 -9.08
CA MET A 2 1.42 -2.24 -9.24
C MET A 2 1.61 -2.54 -10.74
N LYS A 3 2.78 -3.06 -11.11
CA LYS A 3 3.09 -3.40 -12.50
C LYS A 3 2.55 -4.80 -12.86
N SER A 4 2.28 -5.02 -14.15
CA SER A 4 1.91 -6.35 -14.63
C SER A 4 3.04 -7.35 -14.37
N GLY A 5 2.70 -8.52 -13.82
CA GLY A 5 3.67 -9.55 -13.45
C GLY A 5 4.51 -9.27 -12.20
N GLU A 6 4.34 -8.11 -11.56
CA GLU A 6 5.02 -7.80 -10.29
C GLU A 6 4.46 -8.65 -9.15
N SER A 7 5.32 -9.05 -8.20
CA SER A 7 4.86 -9.68 -6.96
C SER A 7 4.37 -8.62 -5.98
N ILE A 8 3.51 -9.00 -5.02
CA ILE A 8 3.09 -8.07 -3.96
C ILE A 8 4.29 -7.59 -3.14
N ALA A 9 5.23 -8.49 -2.83
CA ALA A 9 6.42 -8.16 -2.05
C ALA A 9 7.31 -7.12 -2.75
N ASP A 10 7.53 -7.25 -4.06
CA ASP A 10 8.29 -6.26 -4.84
C ASP A 10 7.58 -4.90 -4.87
N PHE A 11 6.26 -4.92 -5.07
CA PHE A 11 5.44 -3.72 -5.07
C PHE A 11 5.51 -2.98 -3.73
N LEU A 12 5.34 -3.71 -2.61
CA LEU A 12 5.43 -3.15 -1.26
C LEU A 12 6.83 -2.62 -0.96
N SER A 13 7.88 -3.35 -1.37
CA SER A 13 9.28 -2.89 -1.20
C SER A 13 9.52 -1.55 -1.90
N ARG A 14 9.01 -1.38 -3.13
CA ARG A 14 9.08 -0.09 -3.84
C ARG A 14 8.28 1.00 -3.13
N ALA A 15 7.08 0.69 -2.63
CA ALA A 15 6.27 1.65 -1.90
C ALA A 15 6.98 2.15 -0.63
N VAL A 16 7.57 1.24 0.15
CA VAL A 16 8.35 1.56 1.36
C VAL A 16 9.56 2.43 1.03
N ALA A 17 10.31 2.11 -0.04
CA ALA A 17 11.44 2.92 -0.47
C ALA A 17 11.03 4.37 -0.81
N ILE A 18 9.88 4.54 -1.48
CA ILE A 18 9.33 5.87 -1.81
C ILE A 18 8.95 6.62 -0.54
N VAL A 19 8.20 5.98 0.37
CA VAL A 19 7.79 6.58 1.65
C VAL A 19 9.00 6.99 2.47
N SER A 20 10.02 6.14 2.57
CA SER A 20 11.26 6.44 3.28
C SER A 20 11.93 7.68 2.70
N LYS A 21 11.95 7.82 1.37
CA LYS A 21 12.50 8.98 0.69
C LYS A 21 11.70 10.26 0.97
N MET A 22 10.37 10.20 0.89
CA MET A 22 9.49 11.33 1.25
C MET A 22 9.72 11.78 2.70
N ARG A 23 9.75 10.83 3.64
CA ARG A 23 10.04 11.10 5.05
C ARG A 23 11.42 11.73 5.25
N SER A 24 12.43 11.30 4.49
CA SER A 24 13.78 11.88 4.55
C SER A 24 13.83 13.34 4.08
N TYR A 25 12.88 13.77 3.25
CA TYR A 25 12.72 15.16 2.83
C TYR A 25 11.83 15.99 3.77
N GLY A 26 11.43 15.44 4.92
CA GLY A 26 10.60 16.12 5.90
C GLY A 26 9.10 16.05 5.62
N GLU A 27 8.67 15.26 4.62
CA GLU A 27 7.24 15.08 4.37
C GLU A 27 6.60 14.24 5.47
N LYS A 28 5.49 14.74 6.02
CA LYS A 28 4.68 14.00 6.99
C LYS A 28 3.77 13.01 6.27
N VAL A 29 4.27 11.79 6.06
CA VAL A 29 3.49 10.68 5.48
C VAL A 29 3.02 9.75 6.60
N THR A 30 1.72 9.70 6.86
CA THR A 30 1.10 8.84 7.87
C THR A 30 0.91 7.42 7.34
N ASP A 31 0.88 6.43 8.23
CA ASP A 31 0.71 5.03 7.84
C ASP A 31 -0.65 4.79 7.17
N GLN A 32 -1.71 5.48 7.62
CA GLN A 32 -3.01 5.47 6.96
C GLN A 32 -2.92 5.91 5.49
N THR A 33 -2.23 7.03 5.20
CA THR A 33 -2.06 7.50 3.82
C THR A 33 -1.29 6.48 2.96
N ILE A 34 -0.36 5.73 3.55
CA ILE A 34 0.39 4.69 2.86
C ILE A 34 -0.53 3.51 2.52
N VAL A 35 -1.31 3.03 3.49
CA VAL A 35 -2.27 1.93 3.32
C VAL A 35 -3.28 2.26 2.21
N GLU A 36 -3.92 3.42 2.28
CA GLU A 36 -4.91 3.84 1.27
C GLU A 36 -4.30 3.90 -0.14
N LYS A 37 -3.06 4.39 -0.27
CA LYS A 37 -2.36 4.44 -1.55
C LYS A 37 -1.95 3.05 -2.06
N ILE A 38 -1.56 2.14 -1.17
CA ILE A 38 -1.23 0.76 -1.50
C ILE A 38 -2.47 0.06 -2.03
N LEU A 39 -3.59 0.08 -1.29
CA LEU A 39 -4.84 -0.57 -1.66
C LEU A 39 -5.35 -0.09 -3.03
N ARG A 40 -5.41 1.24 -3.24
CA ARG A 40 -5.80 1.83 -4.54
C ARG A 40 -4.86 1.48 -5.69
N SER A 41 -3.61 1.12 -5.38
CA SER A 41 -2.58 0.85 -6.38
C SER A 41 -2.43 -0.63 -6.74
N LEU A 42 -3.09 -1.53 -6.01
CA LEU A 42 -3.04 -2.96 -6.29
C LEU A 42 -3.66 -3.28 -7.66
N ALA A 43 -3.23 -4.40 -8.24
CA ALA A 43 -3.83 -4.89 -9.49
C ALA A 43 -5.29 -5.35 -9.24
N PRO A 44 -6.20 -5.20 -10.22
CA PRO A 44 -7.63 -5.53 -10.06
C PRO A 44 -7.92 -6.97 -9.60
N LYS A 45 -6.99 -7.90 -9.85
CA LYS A 45 -7.09 -9.28 -9.33
C LYS A 45 -7.16 -9.36 -7.80
N PHE A 46 -6.80 -8.30 -7.08
CA PHE A 46 -6.85 -8.20 -5.62
C PHE A 46 -8.07 -7.42 -5.11
N ASP A 47 -9.00 -6.99 -5.96
CA ASP A 47 -10.14 -6.15 -5.55
C ASP A 47 -10.99 -6.80 -4.44
N HIS A 48 -11.13 -8.13 -4.46
CA HIS A 48 -11.82 -8.87 -3.40
C HIS A 48 -11.14 -8.75 -2.03
N VAL A 49 -9.79 -8.69 -2.00
CA VAL A 49 -9.02 -8.47 -0.76
C VAL A 49 -9.16 -7.03 -0.30
N VAL A 50 -9.09 -6.08 -1.23
CA VAL A 50 -9.27 -4.65 -0.92
C VAL A 50 -10.65 -4.41 -0.30
N ALA A 51 -11.71 -4.95 -0.91
CA ALA A 51 -13.07 -4.82 -0.40
C ALA A 51 -13.24 -5.39 1.01
N ALA A 52 -12.65 -6.56 1.29
CA ALA A 52 -12.69 -7.18 2.62
C ALA A 52 -11.99 -6.33 3.70
N ILE A 53 -10.84 -5.72 3.36
CA ILE A 53 -10.11 -4.83 4.26
C ILE A 53 -10.92 -3.56 4.53
N GLU A 54 -11.48 -2.94 3.49
CA GLU A 54 -12.31 -1.73 3.62
C GLU A 54 -13.57 -1.99 4.48
N GLU A 55 -14.23 -3.15 4.27
CA GLU A 55 -15.41 -3.54 5.05
C GLU A 55 -15.07 -3.84 6.52
N SER A 56 -13.91 -4.44 6.79
CA SER A 56 -13.44 -4.72 8.15
C SER A 56 -13.15 -3.44 8.96
N LYS A 57 -12.98 -2.30 8.29
CA LYS A 57 -12.52 -1.01 8.86
C LYS A 57 -11.18 -1.12 9.60
N ASP A 58 -10.45 -2.20 9.38
CA ASP A 58 -9.13 -2.43 9.97
C ASP A 58 -8.06 -2.28 8.88
N LEU A 59 -7.45 -1.09 8.86
CA LEU A 59 -6.35 -0.77 7.95
C LEU A 59 -4.99 -1.26 8.47
N SER A 60 -4.93 -1.82 9.69
CA SER A 60 -3.70 -2.34 10.29
C SER A 60 -3.25 -3.67 9.66
N VAL A 61 -4.12 -4.34 8.91
CA VAL A 61 -3.91 -5.66 8.29
C VAL A 61 -2.75 -5.68 7.28
N ILE A 62 -2.33 -4.54 6.73
CA ILE A 62 -1.25 -4.46 5.72
C ILE A 62 0.16 -4.44 6.33
N PHE A 63 0.30 -4.13 7.62
CA PHE A 63 1.60 -3.97 8.28
C PHE A 63 1.95 -5.11 9.28
N LEU A 64 1.24 -6.23 9.22
CA LEU A 64 1.60 -7.48 9.92
C LEU A 64 2.34 -8.45 9.00
#